data_AF-A0A952JUJ8-F1
#
_entry.id   AF-A0A952JUJ8-F1
#
_cell.length_a   1.000
_cell.length_b   1.000
_cell.length_c   1.000
_cell.angle_alpha   90.00
_cell.angle_beta   90.00
_cell.angle_gamma   90.00
#
_symmetry.space_group_name_H-M   'P 1'
#
loop_
_entity.id
_entity.type
_entity.pdbx_description
1 polymer ?
#
loop_
_entity_poly.entity_id
_entity_poly.type
_entity_poly.pdbx_seq_one_letter_code
_entity_poly.pdbx_strand_id
1 'polypeptide(L)'
;MIHDKDYIIRIVKQFSEMLANRLLGKNEGKLADEQVIFETQMKDVFKMTFEDLAAKNSEAITEWVESKDTAHHIAYYDLLGNLFFYKYKEVANTDFAKKAKLYYEMWLQKSQIFSLPVMARIGELNKFLGS
;
A
#
# COMPACT_ATOMS: atom_id res chain seq x y z
N MET A 1 -9.71 23.58 -12.75
CA MET A 1 -9.04 22.26 -12.82
C MET A 1 -8.62 21.75 -11.42
N ILE A 2 -9.39 22.04 -10.37
CA ILE A 2 -9.11 21.62 -8.97
C ILE A 2 -9.63 20.18 -8.70
N HIS A 3 -10.65 19.74 -9.44
CA HIS A 3 -11.33 18.46 -9.23
C HIS A 3 -10.45 17.20 -9.43
N ASP A 4 -9.48 17.22 -10.35
CA ASP A 4 -8.68 16.02 -10.66
C ASP A 4 -7.72 15.62 -9.53
N LYS A 5 -7.18 16.59 -8.80
CA LYS A 5 -6.22 16.33 -7.71
C LYS A 5 -6.91 15.66 -6.51
N ASP A 6 -8.08 16.19 -6.11
CA ASP A 6 -8.89 15.64 -5.02
C ASP A 6 -9.50 14.28 -5.40
N TYR A 7 -9.79 14.07 -6.69
CA TYR A 7 -10.27 12.80 -7.19
C TYR A 7 -9.22 11.68 -7.07
N ILE A 8 -7.97 11.94 -7.50
CA ILE A 8 -6.91 10.93 -7.41
C ILE A 8 -6.62 10.55 -5.96
N ILE A 9 -6.50 11.53 -5.05
CA ILE A 9 -6.21 11.22 -3.64
C ILE A 9 -7.34 10.43 -2.98
N ARG A 10 -8.59 10.65 -3.40
CA ARG A 10 -9.73 9.86 -2.96
C ARG A 10 -9.60 8.39 -3.38
N ILE A 11 -9.22 8.12 -4.64
CA ILE A 11 -9.02 6.74 -5.11
C ILE A 11 -7.88 6.07 -4.35
N VAL A 12 -6.77 6.77 -4.11
CA VAL A 12 -5.63 6.25 -3.33
C VAL A 12 -6.08 5.82 -1.93
N LYS A 13 -6.85 6.66 -1.24
CA LYS A 13 -7.39 6.35 0.09
C LYS A 13 -8.38 5.20 0.07
N GLN A 14 -9.31 5.18 -0.90
CA GLN A 14 -10.27 4.08 -1.07
C GLN A 14 -9.57 2.75 -1.30
N PHE A 15 -8.51 2.72 -2.12
CA PHE A 15 -7.74 1.52 -2.34
C PHE A 15 -7.02 1.06 -1.06
N SER A 16 -6.41 2.01 -0.33
CA SER A 16 -5.75 1.72 0.95
C SER A 16 -6.72 1.14 1.98
N GLU A 17 -7.90 1.77 2.14
CA GLU A 17 -8.96 1.33 3.04
C GLU A 17 -9.50 -0.05 2.67
N MET A 18 -9.70 -0.31 1.37
CA MET A 18 -10.09 -1.63 0.88
C MET A 18 -9.08 -2.70 1.29
N LEU A 19 -7.78 -2.45 1.09
CA LEU A 19 -6.73 -3.39 1.49
C LEU A 19 -6.68 -3.58 3.01
N ALA A 20 -6.81 -2.49 3.78
CA ALA A 20 -6.84 -2.55 5.23
C ALA A 20 -8.02 -3.39 5.75
N ASN A 21 -9.21 -3.26 5.15
CA ASN A 21 -10.38 -4.06 5.50
C ASN A 21 -10.19 -5.54 5.18
N ARG A 22 -9.59 -5.87 4.02
CA ARG A 22 -9.22 -7.25 3.66
C ARG A 22 -8.24 -7.85 4.65
N LEU A 23 -7.24 -7.07 5.10
CA LEU A 23 -6.27 -7.48 6.11
C LEU A 23 -6.88 -7.76 7.48
N LEU A 24 -8.06 -7.20 7.78
CA LEU A 24 -8.81 -7.49 9.01
C LEU A 24 -9.69 -8.74 8.90
N GLY A 25 -9.66 -9.45 7.76
CA GLY A 25 -10.47 -10.64 7.53
C GLY A 25 -11.97 -10.35 7.33
N LYS A 26 -12.34 -9.09 7.06
CA LYS A 26 -13.72 -8.69 6.74
C LYS A 26 -14.04 -8.94 5.26
N ASN A 27 -13.83 -10.17 4.78
CA ASN A 27 -14.17 -10.55 3.41
C ASN A 27 -15.57 -11.16 3.37
N GLU A 28 -16.55 -10.38 2.88
CA GLU A 28 -17.94 -10.79 2.70
C GLU A 28 -18.26 -11.21 1.23
N GLY A 29 -17.25 -11.28 0.34
CA GLY A 29 -17.42 -11.46 -1.11
C GLY A 29 -16.86 -12.77 -1.70
N LYS A 30 -17.11 -13.00 -3.00
CA LYS A 30 -16.51 -14.12 -3.76
C LYS A 30 -15.09 -13.76 -4.22
N LEU A 31 -14.14 -14.69 -4.09
CA LEU A 31 -12.71 -14.50 -4.41
C LEU A 31 -12.44 -13.93 -5.82
N ALA A 32 -13.23 -14.31 -6.83
CA ALA A 32 -13.04 -13.84 -8.21
C ALA A 32 -13.36 -12.34 -8.36
N ASP A 33 -14.39 -11.85 -7.67
CA ASP A 33 -14.78 -10.44 -7.70
C ASP A 33 -13.71 -9.58 -6.99
N GLU A 34 -13.10 -10.12 -5.93
CA GLU A 34 -12.05 -9.44 -5.17
C GLU A 34 -10.77 -9.18 -5.99
N GLN A 35 -10.39 -10.12 -6.86
CA GLN A 35 -9.24 -9.99 -7.76
C GLN A 35 -9.51 -8.95 -8.85
N VAL A 36 -10.69 -8.96 -9.47
CA VAL A 36 -11.06 -7.96 -10.50
C VAL A 36 -11.08 -6.55 -9.89
N ILE A 37 -11.64 -6.40 -8.69
CA ILE A 37 -11.62 -5.12 -7.97
C ILE A 37 -10.19 -4.68 -7.69
N PHE A 38 -9.32 -5.57 -7.22
CA PHE A 38 -7.92 -5.26 -6.95
C PHE A 38 -7.18 -4.78 -8.21
N GLU A 39 -7.31 -5.50 -9.32
CA GLU A 39 -6.68 -5.12 -10.60
C GLU A 39 -7.20 -3.79 -11.14
N THR A 40 -8.50 -3.52 -10.96
CA THR A 40 -9.10 -2.24 -11.32
C THR A 40 -8.49 -1.11 -10.51
N GLN A 41 -8.38 -1.27 -9.17
CA GLN A 41 -7.74 -0.27 -8.30
C GLN A 41 -6.25 -0.05 -8.64
N MET A 42 -5.52 -1.12 -8.96
CA MET A 42 -4.13 -1.01 -9.44
C MET A 42 -4.03 -0.17 -10.72
N LYS A 43 -4.89 -0.42 -11.70
CA LYS A 43 -4.96 0.37 -12.93
C LYS A 43 -5.39 1.81 -12.66
N ASP A 44 -6.32 2.05 -11.76
CA ASP A 44 -6.82 3.39 -11.47
C ASP A 44 -5.75 4.26 -10.79
N VAL A 45 -5.03 3.71 -9.81
CA VAL A 45 -4.02 4.44 -9.04
C VAL A 45 -2.66 4.48 -9.73
N PHE A 46 -2.14 3.32 -10.15
CA PHE A 46 -0.75 3.19 -10.60
C PHE A 46 -0.61 3.13 -12.13
N LYS A 47 -1.72 2.93 -12.86
CA LYS A 47 -1.71 2.75 -14.32
C LYS A 47 -0.88 1.54 -14.79
N MET A 48 -0.63 0.56 -13.90
CA MET A 48 0.15 -0.65 -14.16
C MET A 48 -0.35 -1.81 -13.29
N THR A 49 0.11 -3.03 -13.55
CA THR A 49 -0.22 -4.20 -12.72
C THR A 49 0.58 -4.21 -11.41
N PHE A 50 0.23 -5.10 -10.49
CA PHE A 50 1.02 -5.26 -9.27
C PHE A 50 2.41 -5.83 -9.60
N GLU A 51 2.51 -6.74 -10.56
CA GLU A 51 3.75 -7.36 -11.00
C GLU A 51 4.72 -6.30 -11.55
N ASP A 52 4.21 -5.37 -12.38
CA ASP A 52 4.99 -4.26 -12.94
C ASP A 52 5.49 -3.31 -11.85
N LEU A 53 4.65 -3.02 -10.85
CA LEU A 53 5.02 -2.19 -9.71
C LEU A 53 6.05 -2.90 -8.83
N ALA A 54 5.82 -4.18 -8.53
CA ALA A 54 6.65 -4.99 -7.65
C ALA A 54 8.04 -5.25 -8.25
N ALA A 55 8.16 -5.30 -9.57
CA ALA A 55 9.45 -5.40 -10.27
C ALA A 55 10.34 -4.16 -10.09
N LYS A 56 9.79 -3.01 -9.69
CA LYS A 56 10.57 -1.82 -9.38
C LYS A 56 11.28 -1.98 -8.05
N ASN A 57 12.47 -1.40 -7.93
CA ASN A 57 13.14 -1.29 -6.63
C ASN A 57 12.42 -0.26 -5.75
N SER A 58 12.68 -0.32 -4.43
CA SER A 58 12.00 0.56 -3.48
C SER A 58 12.28 2.03 -3.73
N GLU A 59 13.50 2.36 -4.17
CA GLU A 59 13.94 3.73 -4.50
C GLU A 59 13.10 4.33 -5.62
N ALA A 60 12.93 3.63 -6.74
CA ALA A 60 12.14 4.11 -7.88
C ALA A 60 10.66 4.32 -7.53
N ILE A 61 10.09 3.45 -6.68
CA ILE A 61 8.71 3.62 -6.20
C ILE A 61 8.63 4.85 -5.27
N THR A 62 9.61 5.02 -4.38
CA THR A 62 9.71 6.19 -3.50
C THR A 62 9.83 7.48 -4.30
N GLU A 63 10.72 7.54 -5.30
CA GLU A 63 10.84 8.69 -6.21
C GLU A 63 9.54 8.99 -6.93
N TRP A 64 8.81 7.96 -7.36
CA TRP A 64 7.49 8.15 -7.96
C TRP A 64 6.49 8.78 -6.97
N VAL A 65 6.51 8.41 -5.69
CA VAL A 65 5.68 9.05 -4.65
C VAL A 65 6.13 10.49 -4.42
N GLU A 66 7.43 10.73 -4.28
CA GLU A 66 7.98 12.06 -4.02
C GLU A 66 7.75 13.03 -5.20
N SER A 67 7.59 12.51 -6.42
CA SER A 67 7.18 13.30 -7.60
C SER A 67 5.73 13.81 -7.54
N LYS A 68 4.90 13.28 -6.61
CA LYS A 68 3.53 13.74 -6.39
C LYS A 68 3.51 14.96 -5.47
N ASP A 69 2.35 15.60 -5.40
CA ASP A 69 2.07 16.66 -4.44
C ASP A 69 2.39 16.17 -3.01
N THR A 70 3.14 16.96 -2.23
CA THR A 70 3.56 16.61 -0.87
C THR A 70 2.36 16.31 0.03
N ALA A 71 1.22 16.98 -0.19
CA ALA A 71 -0.02 16.72 0.53
C ALA A 71 -0.56 15.29 0.31
N HIS A 72 -0.14 14.61 -0.75
CA HIS A 72 -0.60 13.27 -1.13
C HIS A 72 0.35 12.16 -0.68
N HIS A 73 1.60 12.48 -0.34
CA HIS A 73 2.64 11.49 -0.01
C HIS A 73 2.18 10.51 1.07
N ILE A 74 1.56 11.02 2.13
CA ILE A 74 1.08 10.20 3.26
C ILE A 74 0.12 9.12 2.78
N ALA A 75 -0.85 9.47 1.92
CA ALA A 75 -1.82 8.48 1.44
C ALA A 75 -1.18 7.42 0.54
N TYR A 76 -0.19 7.81 -0.28
CA TYR A 76 0.55 6.86 -1.10
C TYR A 76 1.41 5.91 -0.27
N TYR A 77 2.08 6.40 0.77
CA TYR A 77 2.87 5.54 1.65
C TYR A 77 2.00 4.57 2.45
N ASP A 78 0.82 5.00 2.90
CA ASP A 78 -0.16 4.10 3.53
C ASP A 78 -0.61 3.01 2.54
N LEU A 79 -1.00 3.42 1.33
CA LEU A 79 -1.42 2.50 0.28
C LEU A 79 -0.33 1.48 -0.04
N LEU A 80 0.91 1.93 -0.27
CA LEU A 80 2.03 1.05 -0.59
C LEU A 80 2.36 0.09 0.56
N GLY A 81 2.32 0.56 1.81
CA GLY A 81 2.47 -0.29 2.99
C GLY A 81 1.41 -1.39 3.01
N ASN A 82 0.13 -1.03 2.86
CA ASN A 82 -0.99 -1.97 2.82
C ASN A 82 -0.93 -2.93 1.62
N LEU A 83 -0.52 -2.44 0.45
CA LEU A 83 -0.43 -3.21 -0.79
C LEU A 83 0.63 -4.30 -0.70
N PHE A 84 1.85 -3.93 -0.34
CA PHE A 84 2.95 -4.90 -0.20
C PHE A 84 2.73 -5.83 0.99
N PHE A 85 2.15 -5.36 2.09
CA PHE A 85 1.81 -6.22 3.22
C PHE A 85 0.75 -7.25 2.82
N TYR A 86 -0.32 -6.85 2.14
CA TYR A 86 -1.35 -7.75 1.62
C TYR A 86 -0.74 -8.84 0.73
N LYS A 87 0.12 -8.47 -0.23
CA LYS A 87 0.78 -9.42 -1.12
C LYS A 87 1.80 -10.31 -0.39
N TYR A 88 2.49 -9.78 0.62
CA TYR A 88 3.31 -10.59 1.52
C TYR A 88 2.50 -11.66 2.24
N LYS A 89 1.28 -11.35 2.72
CA LYS A 89 0.41 -12.33 3.38
C LYS A 89 -0.05 -13.47 2.45
N GLU A 90 -0.08 -13.25 1.14
CA GLU A 90 -0.44 -14.28 0.15
C GLU A 90 0.73 -15.24 -0.15
N VAL A 91 1.94 -14.70 -0.35
CA VAL A 91 3.07 -15.48 -0.90
C VAL A 91 4.34 -15.53 -0.02
N ALA A 92 4.32 -14.94 1.17
CA ALA A 92 5.44 -14.88 2.11
C ALA A 92 6.78 -14.44 1.46
N ASN A 93 6.74 -13.46 0.56
CA ASN A 93 7.91 -13.00 -0.19
C ASN A 93 8.73 -11.97 0.61
N THR A 94 10.04 -12.19 0.73
CA THR A 94 10.98 -11.31 1.47
C THR A 94 11.09 -9.90 0.91
N ASP A 95 11.08 -9.73 -0.41
CA ASP A 95 11.12 -8.41 -1.03
C ASP A 95 9.84 -7.62 -0.72
N PHE A 96 8.68 -8.28 -0.78
CA PHE A 96 7.40 -7.65 -0.41
C PHE A 96 7.37 -7.26 1.06
N ALA A 97 7.88 -8.12 1.95
CA ALA A 97 7.98 -7.81 3.37
C ALA A 97 8.89 -6.59 3.63
N LYS A 98 10.04 -6.50 2.96
CA LYS A 98 10.95 -5.35 3.06
C LYS A 98 10.29 -4.06 2.57
N LYS A 99 9.63 -4.10 1.41
CA LYS A 99 8.89 -2.95 0.85
C LYS A 99 7.75 -2.51 1.75
N ALA A 100 6.95 -3.45 2.25
CA ALA A 100 5.86 -3.17 3.19
C ALA A 100 6.37 -2.46 4.44
N LYS A 101 7.47 -2.98 5.04
CA LYS A 101 8.10 -2.39 6.23
C LYS A 101 8.54 -0.96 5.94
N LEU A 102 9.31 -0.78 4.88
CA LEU A 102 9.81 0.54 4.47
C LEU A 102 8.67 1.55 4.35
N TYR A 103 7.60 1.22 3.62
CA TYR A 103 6.53 2.19 3.38
C TYR A 103 5.69 2.47 4.63
N TYR A 104 5.52 1.50 5.53
CA TYR A 104 4.93 1.78 6.84
C TYR A 104 5.80 2.69 7.71
N GLU A 105 7.13 2.50 7.71
CA GLU A 105 8.06 3.39 8.42
C GLU A 105 8.05 4.80 7.83
N MET A 106 8.06 4.93 6.50
CA MET A 106 7.92 6.21 5.82
C MET A 106 6.58 6.89 6.11
N TRP A 107 5.49 6.11 6.17
CA TRP A 107 4.19 6.61 6.55
C TRP A 107 4.18 7.14 7.99
N LEU A 108 4.73 6.40 8.96
CA LEU A 108 4.84 6.85 10.36
C LEU A 108 5.66 8.15 10.45
N GLN A 109 6.81 8.19 9.77
CA GLN A 109 7.70 9.35 9.77
C GLN A 109 7.03 10.59 9.15
N LYS A 110 6.29 10.46 8.05
CA LYS A 110 5.68 11.61 7.37
C LYS A 110 4.34 12.03 7.99
N SER A 111 3.55 11.07 8.48
CA SER A 111 2.24 11.36 9.06
C SER A 111 2.33 11.91 10.48
N GLN A 112 3.36 11.53 11.24
CA GLN A 112 3.46 11.78 12.69
C GLN A 112 2.24 11.24 13.47
N ILE A 113 1.53 10.27 12.90
CA ILE A 113 0.37 9.63 13.51
C ILE A 113 0.81 8.35 14.21
N PHE A 114 0.44 8.22 15.48
CA PHE A 114 0.56 6.95 16.18
C PHE A 114 -0.53 5.97 15.72
N SER A 115 -0.14 4.79 15.24
CA SER A 115 -1.06 3.76 14.75
C SER A 115 -0.66 2.37 15.25
N LEU A 116 -1.41 1.86 16.23
CA LEU A 116 -1.23 0.49 16.73
C LEU A 116 -1.30 -0.57 15.62
N PRO A 117 -2.25 -0.51 14.66
CA PRO A 117 -2.29 -1.47 13.57
C PRO A 117 -1.02 -1.48 12.71
N VAL A 118 -0.47 -0.30 12.37
CA VAL A 118 0.75 -0.20 11.57
C VAL A 118 1.95 -0.72 12.35
N MET A 119 2.09 -0.36 13.62
CA MET A 119 3.15 -0.86 14.49
C MET A 119 3.10 -2.39 14.65
N ALA A 120 1.90 -2.97 14.79
CA ALA A 120 1.73 -4.42 14.86
C ALA A 120 2.19 -5.12 13.57
N ARG A 121 1.86 -4.55 12.40
CA ARG A 121 2.30 -5.07 11.09
C ARG A 121 3.80 -4.96 10.91
N ILE A 122 4.42 -3.84 11.29
CA ILE A 122 5.88 -3.70 11.30
C ILE A 122 6.51 -4.77 12.21
N GLY A 123 5.94 -5.00 13.40
CA GLY A 123 6.39 -6.05 14.31
C GLY A 123 6.31 -7.46 13.71
N GLU A 124 5.25 -7.76 12.95
CA GLU A 124 5.13 -9.02 12.20
C GLU A 124 6.21 -9.14 11.12
N LEU A 125 6.42 -8.07 10.35
CA LEU A 125 7.44 -8.02 9.30
C LEU A 125 8.85 -8.18 9.87
N ASN A 126 9.16 -7.55 11.00
CA ASN A 126 10.44 -7.66 11.69
C ASN A 126 10.73 -9.11 12.11
N LYS A 127 9.73 -9.80 12.69
CA LYS A 127 9.86 -11.22 13.04
C LYS A 127 10.15 -12.08 11.81
N PHE A 128 9.45 -11.83 10.70
CA PHE A 128 9.65 -12.57 9.45
C PHE A 128 11.03 -12.29 8.83
N LEU A 129 11.49 -11.04 8.88
CA LEU A 129 12.78 -10.61 8.32
C LEU A 129 13.98 -10.94 9.23
N GLY A 130 13.75 -11.34 10.48
CA GLY A 130 14.80 -11.60 11.47
C GLY A 130 15.52 -10.33 11.94
N SER A 131 14.80 -9.19 11.98
CA SER A 131 15.32 -7.86 12.35
C SER A 131 14.74 -7.34 13.65
#